data_AF-A0AAJ6UCB5-F1
#
_entry.id   AF-A0AAJ6UCB5-F1
#
_cell.length_a   1.000
_cell.length_b   1.000
_cell.length_c   1.000
_cell.angle_alpha   90.00
_cell.angle_beta   90.00
_cell.angle_gamma   90.00
#
_symmetry.space_group_name_H-M   'P 1'
#
loop_
_entity.id
_entity.type
_entity.pdbx_description
1 polymer ?
#
loop_
_entity_poly.entity_id
_entity_poly.type
_entity_poly.pdbx_seq_one_letter_code
_entity_poly.pdbx_strand_id
1 'polypeptide(L)'
;MTRCARCCLHGSIRIVNLVMLLCGIGTIIYSLWLQKKWDESIAKFPLGPSPLIPWFIYTFLGAGIIVCLSTIGGYVTANCTSNSTLCFYIVAICCLLFLEVAVIVAIFFKIDWGKQITTYTGQKNTDFEIFMSIHVKISRAIMILILVAQ
;
A
#
# COMPACT_ATOMS: atom_id res chain seq x y z
N MET A 1 28.32 15.87 25.06
CA MET A 1 26.87 15.87 24.79
C MET A 1 26.47 15.17 23.47
N THR A 2 27.20 14.14 23.01
CA THR A 2 26.93 13.44 21.74
C THR A 2 26.09 12.16 21.88
N ARG A 3 25.79 11.73 23.11
CA ARG A 3 24.93 10.57 23.40
C ARG A 3 23.43 10.84 23.14
N CYS A 4 22.99 12.09 23.29
CA CYS A 4 21.56 12.44 23.21
C CYS A 4 21.00 12.34 21.79
N ALA A 5 21.71 12.87 20.79
CA ALA A 5 21.27 12.85 19.39
C ALA A 5 21.15 11.43 18.82
N ARG A 6 22.07 10.52 19.18
CA ARG A 6 22.06 9.12 18.71
C ARG A 6 20.91 8.32 19.35
N CYS A 7 20.58 8.61 20.61
CA CYS A 7 19.41 8.04 21.28
C CYS A 7 18.09 8.57 20.72
N CYS A 8 18.01 9.88 20.40
CA CYS A 8 16.84 10.47 19.75
C CYS A 8 16.61 9.88 18.36
N LEU A 9 17.65 9.78 17.53
CA LEU A 9 17.59 9.16 16.20
C LEU A 9 17.11 7.72 16.26
N HIS A 10 17.69 6.93 17.18
CA HIS A 10 17.30 5.52 17.35
C HIS A 10 15.85 5.39 17.86
N GLY A 11 15.39 6.31 18.71
CA GLY A 11 13.99 6.38 19.14
C GLY A 11 13.03 6.74 18.01
N SER A 12 13.37 7.76 17.20
CA SER A 12 12.57 8.20 16.05
C SER A 12 12.44 7.11 14.99
N ILE A 13 13.52 6.41 14.64
CA ILE A 13 13.49 5.29 13.67
C ILE A 13 12.54 4.18 14.16
N ARG A 14 12.56 3.88 15.46
CA ARG A 14 11.65 2.88 16.05
C ARG A 14 10.19 3.30 15.98
N ILE A 15 9.90 4.58 16.19
CA ILE A 15 8.54 5.13 16.08
C ILE A 15 8.06 5.09 14.63
N VAL A 16 8.91 5.52 13.67
CA VAL A 16 8.59 5.50 12.24
C VAL A 16 8.30 4.07 11.77
N ASN A 17 9.14 3.10 12.16
CA ASN A 17 8.90 1.69 11.84
C ASN A 17 7.59 1.17 12.44
N LEU A 18 7.23 1.58 13.66
CA LEU A 18 5.97 1.18 14.27
C LEU A 18 4.76 1.80 13.53
N VAL A 19 4.86 3.06 13.11
CA VAL A 19 3.83 3.73 12.30
C VAL A 19 3.69 3.04 10.94
N MET A 20 4.79 2.72 10.27
CA MET A 20 4.80 1.99 9.01
C MET A 20 4.14 0.62 9.12
N LEU A 21 4.42 -0.12 10.20
CA LEU A 21 3.78 -1.41 10.46
C LEU A 21 2.27 -1.28 10.61
N LEU A 22 1.80 -0.29 11.38
CA LEU A 22 0.38 -0.02 11.55
C LEU A 22 -0.29 0.39 10.23
N CYS A 23 0.38 1.21 9.42
CA CYS A 23 -0.07 1.59 8.08
C CYS A 23 -0.13 0.38 7.13
N GLY A 24 0.86 -0.50 7.16
CA GLY A 24 0.89 -1.74 6.37
C GLY A 24 -0.26 -2.69 6.75
N ILE A 25 -0.44 -2.95 8.05
CA ILE A 25 -1.55 -3.77 8.58
C ILE A 25 -2.90 -3.14 8.20
N GLY A 26 -3.04 -1.83 8.37
CA GLY A 26 -4.24 -1.08 7.99
C GLY A 26 -4.54 -1.23 6.49
N THR A 27 -3.52 -1.16 5.64
CA THR A 27 -3.65 -1.34 4.19
C THR A 27 -4.09 -2.75 3.83
N ILE A 28 -3.58 -3.78 4.52
CA ILE A 28 -4.00 -5.19 4.34
C ILE A 28 -5.47 -5.37 4.73
N ILE A 29 -5.85 -4.94 5.94
CA ILE A 29 -7.23 -5.06 6.44
C ILE A 29 -8.19 -4.31 5.51
N TYR A 30 -7.81 -3.11 5.08
CA TYR A 30 -8.60 -2.31 4.16
C TYR A 30 -8.76 -2.98 2.79
N SER A 31 -7.68 -3.56 2.24
CA SER A 31 -7.74 -4.28 0.96
C SER A 31 -8.66 -5.50 1.03
N LEU A 32 -8.61 -6.25 2.13
CA LEU A 32 -9.51 -7.38 2.37
C LEU A 32 -10.97 -6.94 2.53
N TRP A 33 -11.21 -5.83 3.22
CA TRP A 33 -12.54 -5.24 3.33
C TRP A 33 -13.08 -4.79 1.97
N LEU A 34 -12.23 -4.17 1.13
CA LEU A 34 -12.60 -3.75 -0.20
C LEU A 34 -12.89 -4.93 -1.12
N GLN A 35 -12.13 -6.03 -0.99
CA GLN A 35 -12.40 -7.28 -1.69
C GLN A 35 -13.76 -7.87 -1.30
N LYS A 36 -14.10 -7.88 0.00
CA LYS A 36 -15.42 -8.32 0.46
C LYS A 36 -16.54 -7.45 -0.10
N LYS A 37 -16.37 -6.13 -0.07
CA LYS A 37 -17.35 -5.19 -0.64
C LYS A 37 -17.53 -5.35 -2.15
N TRP A 38 -16.44 -5.66 -2.85
CA TRP A 38 -16.46 -5.96 -4.27
C TRP A 38 -17.29 -7.21 -4.57
N ASP A 39 -17.08 -8.28 -3.82
CA ASP A 39 -17.81 -9.54 -3.97
C ASP A 39 -19.32 -9.36 -3.67
N GLU A 40 -19.66 -8.62 -2.62
CA GLU A 40 -21.05 -8.22 -2.32
C GLU A 40 -21.69 -7.37 -3.44
N SER A 41 -20.90 -6.55 -4.13
CA SER A 41 -21.38 -5.73 -5.24
C SER A 41 -21.61 -6.57 -6.49
N ILE A 42 -20.68 -7.48 -6.85
CA ILE A 42 -20.85 -8.39 -7.99
C ILE A 42 -22.04 -9.32 -7.78
N ALA A 43 -22.28 -9.81 -6.56
CA ALA A 43 -23.45 -10.64 -6.25
C ALA A 43 -24.79 -9.95 -6.59
N LYS A 44 -24.83 -8.61 -6.63
CA LYS A 44 -26.02 -7.83 -7.00
C LYS A 44 -26.17 -7.60 -8.51
N PHE A 45 -25.12 -7.83 -9.30
CA PHE A 45 -25.09 -7.57 -10.75
C PHE A 45 -24.66 -8.84 -11.52
N PRO A 46 -25.58 -9.80 -11.78
CA PRO A 46 -25.25 -11.12 -12.31
C PRO A 46 -24.99 -11.16 -13.84
N LEU A 47 -25.05 -10.03 -14.55
CA LEU A 47 -25.22 -10.03 -16.02
C LEU A 47 -23.96 -9.67 -16.86
N GLY A 48 -22.77 -9.59 -16.27
CA GLY A 48 -21.53 -9.26 -17.02
C GLY A 48 -20.64 -10.48 -17.33
N PRO A 49 -20.04 -10.58 -18.54
CA PRO A 49 -19.10 -11.65 -18.87
C PRO A 49 -17.84 -11.53 -18.01
N SER A 50 -17.63 -12.53 -17.15
CA SER A 50 -16.45 -12.73 -16.30
C SER A 50 -16.23 -11.65 -15.23
N PRO A 51 -16.14 -11.99 -13.93
CA PRO A 51 -15.75 -11.02 -12.93
C PRO A 51 -14.29 -10.65 -13.18
N LEU A 52 -14.03 -9.55 -13.89
CA LEU A 52 -12.69 -8.97 -13.93
C LEU A 52 -12.39 -8.49 -12.51
N ILE A 53 -11.64 -9.31 -11.77
CA ILE A 53 -11.22 -8.96 -10.43
C ILE A 53 -10.37 -7.69 -10.54
N PRO A 54 -10.66 -6.62 -9.76
CA PRO A 54 -9.92 -5.39 -9.88
C PRO A 54 -8.49 -5.65 -9.43
N TRP A 55 -7.58 -5.70 -10.40
CA TRP A 55 -6.16 -5.90 -10.19
C TRP A 55 -5.59 -4.92 -9.14
N PHE A 56 -6.18 -3.73 -9.03
CA PHE A 56 -5.77 -2.71 -8.06
C PHE A 56 -5.90 -3.19 -6.60
N ILE A 57 -6.90 -4.01 -6.25
CA ILE A 57 -7.10 -4.51 -4.89
C ILE A 57 -5.91 -5.38 -4.48
N TYR A 58 -5.45 -6.26 -5.39
CA TYR A 58 -4.28 -7.09 -5.16
C TYR A 58 -2.99 -6.27 -5.08
N THR A 59 -2.88 -5.17 -5.83
CA THR A 59 -1.71 -4.29 -5.72
C THR A 59 -1.62 -3.62 -4.35
N PHE A 60 -2.74 -3.17 -3.78
CA PHE A 60 -2.76 -2.60 -2.42
C PHE A 60 -2.49 -3.68 -1.35
N LEU A 61 -3.06 -4.87 -1.51
CA LEU A 61 -2.81 -5.99 -0.61
C LEU A 61 -1.33 -6.39 -0.62
N GLY A 62 -0.75 -6.53 -1.81
CA GLY A 62 0.67 -6.83 -1.99
C GLY A 62 1.56 -5.75 -1.39
N ALA A 63 1.29 -4.47 -1.69
CA ALA A 63 2.04 -3.35 -1.12
C ALA A 63 2.03 -3.37 0.41
N GLY A 64 0.88 -3.58 1.04
CA GLY A 64 0.77 -3.68 2.50
C GLY A 64 1.59 -4.84 3.09
N ILE A 65 1.56 -6.03 2.45
CA ILE A 65 2.37 -7.18 2.88
C ILE A 65 3.86 -6.85 2.80
N ILE A 66 4.30 -6.21 1.72
CA ILE A 66 5.72 -5.92 1.52
C ILE A 66 6.21 -4.84 2.50
N VAL A 67 5.40 -3.81 2.79
CA VAL A 67 5.71 -2.80 3.83
C VAL A 67 5.80 -3.44 5.22
N CYS A 68 4.96 -4.42 5.54
CA CYS A 68 5.06 -5.17 6.79
C CYS A 68 6.37 -5.98 6.85
N LEU A 69 6.73 -6.68 5.76
CA LEU A 69 7.97 -7.46 5.65
C LEU A 69 9.22 -6.59 5.75
N SER A 70 9.21 -5.40 5.14
CA SER A 70 10.34 -4.46 5.20
C SER A 70 10.57 -3.96 6.64
N THR A 71 9.50 -3.74 7.39
CA THR A 71 9.59 -3.35 8.80
C THR A 71 10.20 -4.45 9.67
N ILE A 72 9.78 -5.71 9.46
CA ILE A 72 10.35 -6.88 10.16
C ILE A 72 11.83 -7.05 9.78
N GLY A 73 12.18 -6.86 8.50
CA GLY A 73 13.55 -6.88 8.01
C GLY A 73 14.43 -5.81 8.66
N GLY A 74 13.88 -4.63 8.92
CA GLY A 74 14.57 -3.54 9.62
C GLY A 74 14.86 -3.89 11.09
N TYR A 75 13.91 -4.53 11.77
CA TYR A 75 14.12 -5.04 13.13
C TYR A 75 15.21 -6.12 13.18
N VAL A 76 15.20 -7.07 12.25
CA VAL A 76 16.22 -8.12 12.16
C VAL A 76 17.60 -7.52 11.86
N THR A 77 17.67 -6.57 10.93
CA THR A 77 18.93 -5.88 10.58
C THR A 77 19.51 -5.10 11.75
N ALA A 78 18.68 -4.47 12.59
CA ALA A 78 19.13 -3.79 13.80
C ALA A 78 19.73 -4.74 14.85
N ASN A 79 19.29 -6.01 14.86
CA ASN A 79 19.77 -7.03 15.79
C ASN A 79 20.90 -7.90 15.22
N CYS A 80 21.16 -7.85 13.91
CA CYS A 80 22.17 -8.66 13.22
C CYS A 80 23.40 -7.83 12.83
N THR A 81 24.58 -8.18 13.37
CA THR A 81 25.87 -7.49 13.14
C THR A 81 26.56 -7.86 11.82
N SER A 82 25.82 -8.34 10.81
CA SER A 82 26.40 -8.83 9.54
C SER A 82 26.27 -7.78 8.43
N ASN A 83 27.39 -7.40 7.81
CA ASN A 83 27.41 -6.42 6.70
C ASN A 83 26.57 -6.86 5.49
N SER A 84 26.47 -8.17 5.25
CA SER A 84 25.69 -8.73 4.12
C SER A 84 24.19 -8.49 4.30
N THR A 85 23.67 -8.68 5.52
CA THR A 85 22.25 -8.44 5.86
C THR A 85 21.86 -6.98 5.64
N LEU A 86 22.76 -6.06 6.00
CA LEU A 86 22.55 -4.62 5.85
C LEU A 86 22.47 -4.20 4.37
N CYS A 87 23.32 -4.78 3.52
CA CYS A 87 23.27 -4.56 2.06
C CYS A 87 21.96 -5.06 1.45
N PHE A 88 21.54 -6.28 1.78
CA PHE A 88 20.25 -6.83 1.32
C PHE A 88 19.07 -5.95 1.76
N TYR A 89 19.10 -5.43 2.98
CA TYR A 89 18.07 -4.54 3.51
C TYR A 89 17.99 -3.20 2.76
N ILE A 90 19.13 -2.57 2.48
CA ILE A 90 19.18 -1.32 1.69
C ILE A 90 18.62 -1.57 0.28
N VAL A 91 19.04 -2.64 -0.39
CA VAL A 91 18.53 -2.99 -1.72
C VAL A 91 17.02 -3.24 -1.68
N ALA A 92 16.51 -3.92 -0.66
CA ALA A 92 15.08 -4.14 -0.48
C ALA A 92 14.32 -2.81 -0.32
N ILE A 93 14.76 -1.89 0.55
CA ILE A 93 14.13 -0.57 0.69
C ILE A 93 14.16 0.22 -0.62
N CYS A 94 15.30 0.23 -1.33
CA CYS A 94 15.39 0.90 -2.63
C CYS A 94 14.40 0.32 -3.64
N CYS A 95 14.28 -1.00 -3.73
CA CYS A 95 13.29 -1.66 -4.58
C CYS A 95 11.86 -1.28 -4.19
N LEU A 96 11.58 -1.10 -2.89
CA LEU A 96 10.27 -0.66 -2.42
C LEU A 96 9.95 0.76 -2.82
N LEU A 97 10.90 1.69 -2.65
CA LEU A 97 10.73 3.06 -3.10
C LEU A 97 10.41 3.12 -4.60
N PHE A 98 11.13 2.35 -5.43
CA PHE A 98 10.84 2.27 -6.86
C PHE A 98 9.45 1.68 -7.14
N LEU A 99 9.07 0.63 -6.43
CA LEU A 99 7.76 -0.02 -6.60
C LEU A 99 6.62 0.90 -6.17
N GLU A 100 6.77 1.64 -5.07
CA GLU A 100 5.79 2.63 -4.60
C GLU A 100 5.61 3.76 -5.61
N VAL A 101 6.70 4.34 -6.13
CA VAL A 101 6.62 5.36 -7.19
C VAL A 101 5.95 4.81 -8.45
N ALA A 102 6.31 3.59 -8.87
CA ALA A 102 5.73 2.95 -10.03
C ALA A 102 4.22 2.70 -9.86
N VAL A 103 3.80 2.21 -8.69
CA VAL A 103 2.39 2.03 -8.32
C VAL A 103 1.68 3.39 -8.32
N ILE A 104 2.29 4.44 -7.76
CA ILE A 104 1.69 5.78 -7.75
C ILE A 104 1.44 6.27 -9.19
N VAL A 105 2.44 6.16 -10.06
CA VAL A 105 2.32 6.61 -11.45
C VAL A 105 1.31 5.77 -12.23
N ALA A 106 1.35 4.44 -12.10
CA ALA A 106 0.49 3.53 -12.84
C ALA A 106 -0.99 3.65 -12.42
N ILE A 107 -1.25 3.70 -11.11
CA ILE A 107 -2.61 3.72 -10.55
C ILE A 107 -3.23 5.11 -10.58
N PHE A 108 -2.48 6.17 -10.25
CA PHE A 108 -3.07 7.51 -10.07
C PHE A 108 -3.00 8.41 -11.29
N PHE A 109 -1.98 8.27 -12.14
CA PHE A 109 -1.83 9.16 -13.30
C PHE A 109 -2.44 8.59 -14.56
N LYS A 110 -2.43 7.27 -14.73
CA LYS A 110 -2.77 6.65 -16.01
C LYS A 110 -4.20 6.14 -16.12
N ILE A 111 -4.94 6.09 -15.01
CA ILE A 111 -6.24 5.41 -14.96
C ILE A 111 -7.40 6.38 -14.88
N ASP A 112 -8.27 6.26 -15.88
CA ASP A 112 -9.62 6.81 -15.85
C ASP A 112 -10.53 5.85 -15.06
N TRP A 113 -10.67 6.14 -13.76
CA TRP A 113 -11.44 5.31 -12.84
C TRP A 113 -12.91 5.17 -13.24
N GLY A 114 -13.51 6.20 -13.86
CA GLY A 114 -14.90 6.11 -14.32
C GLY A 114 -15.06 5.11 -15.46
N LYS A 115 -14.13 5.13 -16.42
CA LYS A 115 -14.12 4.16 -17.52
C LYS A 115 -13.82 2.74 -17.06
N GLN A 116 -12.93 2.56 -16.08
CA GLN A 116 -12.67 1.22 -15.53
C GLN A 116 -13.86 0.66 -14.76
N ILE A 117 -14.49 1.47 -13.91
CA ILE A 117 -15.66 1.05 -13.11
C ILE A 117 -16.82 0.65 -14.02
N THR A 118 -17.15 1.48 -15.02
CA THR A 118 -18.20 1.14 -16.01
C THR A 118 -17.88 -0.15 -16.77
N THR A 119 -16.61 -0.44 -17.03
CA THR A 119 -16.16 -1.70 -17.64
C THR A 119 -16.36 -2.89 -16.70
N TYR A 120 -16.08 -2.72 -15.41
CA TYR A 120 -16.20 -3.80 -14.42
C TYR A 120 -17.65 -4.10 -14.01
N THR A 121 -18.50 -3.08 -13.91
CA THR A 121 -19.87 -3.22 -13.42
C THR A 121 -20.91 -3.28 -14.56
N GLY A 122 -20.50 -2.99 -15.80
CA GLY A 122 -21.40 -2.93 -16.97
C GLY A 122 -22.40 -1.76 -16.95
N GLN A 123 -22.48 -1.02 -15.85
CA GLN A 123 -23.39 0.11 -15.64
C GLN A 123 -22.64 1.26 -14.96
N LYS A 124 -23.00 2.50 -15.29
CA LYS A 124 -22.51 3.69 -14.59
C LYS A 124 -23.20 3.80 -13.24
N ASN A 125 -22.47 3.47 -12.17
CA ASN A 125 -22.91 3.66 -10.80
C ASN A 125 -22.15 4.85 -10.19
N THR A 126 -22.79 6.03 -10.19
CA THR A 126 -22.19 7.30 -9.75
C THR A 126 -21.78 7.27 -8.27
N ASP A 127 -22.53 6.57 -7.41
CA ASP A 127 -22.22 6.50 -5.98
C ASP A 127 -20.94 5.67 -5.74
N PHE A 128 -20.78 4.59 -6.50
CA PHE A 128 -19.58 3.76 -6.44
C PHE A 128 -18.35 4.45 -7.06
N GLU A 129 -18.53 5.21 -8.14
CA GLU A 129 -17.47 6.05 -8.72
C GLU A 129 -16.96 7.11 -7.72
N ILE A 130 -17.86 7.80 -7.03
CA ILE A 130 -17.52 8.81 -6.03
C ILE A 130 -16.80 8.15 -4.84
N PHE A 131 -17.35 7.04 -4.33
CA PHE A 131 -16.76 6.25 -3.26
C PHE A 131 -15.32 5.83 -3.62
N MET A 132 -15.12 5.20 -4.78
CA MET A 132 -13.81 4.74 -5.22
C MET A 132 -12.84 5.92 -5.41
N SER A 133 -13.29 7.04 -5.99
CA SER A 133 -12.47 8.24 -6.19
C SER A 133 -11.96 8.82 -4.87
N ILE A 134 -12.81 8.88 -3.84
CA ILE A 134 -12.42 9.36 -2.50
C ILE A 134 -11.39 8.41 -1.89
N HIS A 135 -11.63 7.10 -1.96
CA HIS A 135 -10.72 6.12 -1.39
C HIS A 135 -9.38 6.04 -2.09
N VAL A 136 -9.36 6.19 -3.42
CA VAL A 136 -8.14 6.36 -4.21
C VAL A 136 -7.40 7.62 -3.74
N LYS A 137 -8.07 8.77 -3.59
CA LYS A 137 -7.40 9.99 -3.07
C LYS A 137 -6.79 9.78 -1.68
N ILE A 138 -7.49 9.09 -0.78
CA ILE A 138 -6.99 8.77 0.56
C ILE A 138 -5.79 7.81 0.48
N SER A 139 -5.86 6.76 -0.33
CA SER A 139 -4.75 5.81 -0.50
C SER A 139 -3.53 6.49 -1.12
N ARG A 140 -3.71 7.45 -2.04
CA ARG A 140 -2.63 8.29 -2.56
C ARG A 140 -1.91 9.04 -1.44
N ALA A 141 -2.68 9.67 -0.55
CA ALA A 141 -2.12 10.45 0.55
C ALA A 141 -1.33 9.56 1.52
N ILE A 142 -1.86 8.37 1.84
CA ILE A 142 -1.18 7.38 2.68
C ILE A 142 0.12 6.89 2.01
N MET A 143 0.08 6.56 0.72
CA MET A 143 1.29 6.12 -0.01
C MET A 143 2.36 7.21 -0.07
N ILE A 144 1.98 8.48 -0.25
CA ILE A 144 2.94 9.60 -0.21
C ILE A 144 3.52 9.76 1.20
N LEU A 145 2.71 9.61 2.25
CA LEU A 145 3.19 9.66 3.64
C LEU A 145 4.18 8.54 3.94
N ILE A 146 3.90 7.32 3.48
CA ILE A 146 4.82 6.17 3.62
C ILE A 146 6.12 6.47 2.86
N LEU A 147 6.04 6.91 1.60
CA LEU A 147 7.21 7.23 0.78
C LEU A 147 8.09 8.34 1.37
N VAL A 148 7.49 9.35 2.02
CA VAL A 148 8.24 10.42 2.71
C VAL A 148 8.92 9.90 3.99
N ALA A 149 8.37 8.86 4.60
CA ALA A 149 8.87 8.29 5.85
C ALA A 149 9.89 7.14 5.65
N GLN A 150 9.97 6.55 4.45
CA GLN A 150 10.87 5.45 4.08
C GLN A 150 12.23 5.95 3.59
#